data_AF-A0A6A8ASW4-F1
#
_entry.id   AF-A0A6A8ASW4-F1
#
_cell.length_a   1.000
_cell.length_b   1.000
_cell.length_c   1.000
_cell.angle_alpha   90.00
_cell.angle_beta   90.00
_cell.angle_gamma   90.00
#
_symmetry.space_group_name_H-M   'P 1'
#
loop_
_entity.id
_entity.type
_entity.pdbx_description
1 polymer ?
#
loop_
_entity_poly.entity_id
_entity_poly.type
_entity_poly.pdbx_seq_one_letter_code
_entity_poly.pdbx_strand_id
1 'polypeptide(L)'
;MPIPWGAILFLLCFFGLMGILAVIKARRKKEQAYYIITGVAFLMFLVIGLALLNQALLAFIVLIVVGIFSAVMLPKVLGLYMQEIVEAVQETDVSAPLRIRDFLSWANVIKLERMYGFNKTMLIYSLLTTGGLAAIMLVFNILGIVTPVMAVGYTILGGIGSIIQFHYQIRKVVKQNTLPKD
;
A
#
# COMPACT_ATOMS: atom_id res chain seq x y z
N MET A 1 21.14 22.17 9.16
CA MET A 1 19.74 21.88 9.59
C MET A 1 19.76 20.66 10.49
N PRO A 2 18.99 20.63 11.59
CA PRO A 2 18.88 19.42 12.41
C PRO A 2 18.31 18.28 11.55
N ILE A 3 18.93 17.10 11.65
CA ILE A 3 18.48 15.90 10.94
C ILE A 3 17.08 15.54 11.46
N PRO A 4 16.06 15.39 10.60
CA PRO A 4 14.69 15.11 11.01
C PRO A 4 14.55 13.62 11.39
N TRP A 5 15.13 13.24 12.53
CA TRP A 5 15.18 11.87 13.06
C TRP A 5 13.81 11.17 13.05
N GLY A 6 12.75 11.92 13.34
CA GLY A 6 11.38 11.43 13.28
C GLY A 6 10.95 10.87 11.92
N ALA A 7 11.23 11.63 10.85
CA ALA A 7 10.92 11.22 9.49
C ALA A 7 11.76 10.00 9.08
N ILE A 8 13.03 9.96 9.51
CA ILE A 8 13.93 8.85 9.22
C ILE A 8 13.42 7.56 9.86
N LEU A 9 13.08 7.59 11.16
CA LEU A 9 12.53 6.45 11.89
C LEU A 9 11.20 5.99 11.32
N PHE A 10 10.32 6.95 10.96
CA PHE A 10 9.06 6.65 10.30
C PHE A 10 9.27 5.86 9.00
N LEU A 11 10.15 6.36 8.12
CA LEU A 11 10.45 5.71 6.85
C LEU A 11 11.08 4.32 7.05
N LEU A 12 12.01 4.19 8.00
CA LEU A 12 12.63 2.92 8.38
C LEU A 12 11.59 1.88 8.81
N CYS A 13 10.68 2.24 9.71
CA CYS A 13 9.60 1.36 10.16
C CYS A 13 8.63 1.02 9.02
N PHE A 14 8.23 2.02 8.23
CA PHE A 14 7.30 1.86 7.13
C PHE A 14 7.85 0.92 6.04
N PHE A 15 9.05 1.19 5.53
CA PHE A 15 9.68 0.33 4.53
C PHE A 15 10.05 -1.03 5.12
N GLY A 16 10.38 -1.10 6.41
CA GLY A 16 10.63 -2.35 7.14
C GLY A 16 9.43 -3.28 7.11
N LEU A 17 8.29 -2.76 7.56
CA LEU A 17 7.01 -3.48 7.53
C LEU A 17 6.62 -3.87 6.12
N MET A 18 6.70 -2.94 5.16
CA MET A 18 6.37 -3.21 3.76
C MET A 18 7.26 -4.30 3.16
N GLY A 19 8.56 -4.27 3.45
CA GLY A 19 9.52 -5.30 3.02
C GLY A 19 9.18 -6.67 3.60
N ILE A 20 8.89 -6.76 4.90
CA ILE A 20 8.50 -8.01 5.55
C ILE A 20 7.22 -8.57 4.94
N LEU A 21 6.19 -7.74 4.77
CA LEU A 21 4.93 -8.14 4.15
C LEU A 21 5.13 -8.61 2.71
N ALA A 22 5.95 -7.90 1.94
CA ALA A 22 6.28 -8.27 0.57
C ALA A 22 7.03 -9.61 0.51
N VAL A 23 7.98 -9.86 1.41
CA VAL A 23 8.69 -11.15 1.52
C VAL A 23 7.72 -12.29 1.86
N ILE A 24 6.84 -12.09 2.85
CA ILE A 24 5.84 -13.09 3.22
C ILE A 24 4.94 -13.41 2.02
N LYS A 25 4.48 -12.38 1.29
CA LYS A 25 3.62 -12.55 0.11
C LYS A 25 4.38 -13.22 -1.05
N ALA A 26 5.65 -12.86 -1.27
CA ALA A 26 6.53 -13.49 -2.26
C ALA A 26 6.74 -14.98 -2.00
N ARG A 27 6.96 -15.37 -0.74
CA ARG A 27 7.13 -16.77 -0.36
C ARG A 27 5.84 -17.58 -0.54
N ARG A 28 4.69 -16.98 -0.22
CA ARG A 28 3.38 -17.65 -0.31
C ARG A 28 2.92 -17.85 -1.76
N LYS A 29 3.09 -16.84 -2.62
CA LYS A 29 2.60 -16.88 -4.00
C LYS A 29 3.64 -17.29 -5.04
N LYS A 30 4.94 -17.29 -4.71
CA LYS A 30 6.07 -17.60 -5.61
C LYS A 30 6.09 -16.77 -6.91
N GLU A 31 5.42 -15.63 -6.95
CA GLU A 31 5.42 -14.75 -8.13
C GLU A 31 6.58 -13.75 -8.09
N GLN A 32 7.25 -13.57 -9.24
CA GLN A 32 8.42 -12.71 -9.37
C GLN A 32 8.16 -11.25 -9.01
N ALA A 33 6.93 -10.74 -9.17
CA ALA A 33 6.64 -9.35 -8.85
C ALA A 33 6.65 -9.01 -7.36
N TYR A 34 6.38 -9.99 -6.48
CA TYR A 34 6.54 -9.75 -5.04
C TYR A 34 8.00 -9.65 -4.63
N TYR A 35 8.90 -10.32 -5.36
CA TYR A 35 10.34 -10.11 -5.22
C TYR A 35 10.77 -8.71 -5.70
N ILE A 36 10.13 -8.20 -6.76
CA ILE A 36 10.36 -6.82 -7.25
C ILE A 36 9.96 -5.80 -6.17
N ILE A 37 8.77 -5.94 -5.58
CA ILE A 37 8.31 -5.05 -4.48
C ILE A 37 9.26 -5.14 -3.28
N THR A 38 9.74 -6.33 -2.95
CA THR A 38 10.73 -6.54 -1.88
C THR A 38 12.05 -5.83 -2.21
N GLY A 39 12.54 -5.95 -3.44
CA GLY A 39 13.76 -5.30 -3.90
C GLY A 39 13.66 -3.77 -3.84
N VAL A 40 12.50 -3.21 -4.22
CA VAL A 40 12.23 -1.76 -4.09
C VAL A 40 12.25 -1.33 -2.62
N ALA A 41 11.60 -2.10 -1.72
CA ALA A 41 11.63 -1.80 -0.29
C ALA A 41 13.07 -1.81 0.26
N PHE A 42 13.89 -2.78 -0.14
CA PHE A 42 15.30 -2.87 0.25
C PHE A 42 16.13 -1.70 -0.30
N LEU A 43 15.91 -1.30 -1.56
CA LEU A 43 16.57 -0.13 -2.15
C LEU A 43 16.21 1.17 -1.41
N MET A 44 14.96 1.32 -0.96
CA MET A 44 14.56 2.47 -0.15
C MET A 44 15.25 2.49 1.23
N PHE A 45 15.47 1.32 1.84
CA PHE A 45 16.35 1.21 3.02
C PHE A 45 17.77 1.69 2.75
N LEU A 46 18.33 1.30 1.60
CA LEU A 46 19.67 1.72 1.20
C LEU A 46 19.74 3.24 1.05
N VAL A 47 18.74 3.87 0.43
CA VAL A 47 18.65 5.33 0.31
C VAL A 47 18.65 6.01 1.68
N ILE A 48 17.89 5.47 2.65
CA ILE A 48 17.85 6.00 4.03
C ILE A 48 19.23 5.86 4.71
N GLY A 49 19.88 4.70 4.57
CA GLY A 49 21.22 4.47 5.12
C GLY A 49 22.27 5.43 4.53
N LEU A 50 22.22 5.66 3.21
CA LEU A 50 23.12 6.61 2.53
C LEU A 50 22.87 8.05 2.96
N ALA A 51 21.60 8.44 3.14
CA ALA A 51 21.24 9.75 3.66
C ALA A 51 21.79 9.97 5.09
N LEU A 52 21.75 8.94 5.95
CA LEU A 52 22.31 8.98 7.31
C LEU A 52 23.84 9.10 7.33
N LEU A 53 24.53 8.49 6.37
CA LEU A 53 25.98 8.62 6.19
C LEU A 53 26.40 9.94 5.54
N ASN A 54 25.47 10.89 5.39
CA ASN A 54 25.67 12.17 4.69
C ASN A 54 26.13 11.99 3.22
N GLN A 55 25.86 10.84 2.62
CA GLN A 55 26.17 10.54 1.22
C GLN A 55 25.01 10.95 0.30
N ALA A 56 24.64 12.23 0.35
CA ALA A 56 23.46 12.75 -0.34
C ALA A 56 23.50 12.53 -1.86
N LEU A 57 24.68 12.68 -2.49
CA LEU A 57 24.85 12.46 -3.91
C LEU A 57 24.58 11.00 -4.30
N LEU A 58 25.10 10.04 -3.53
CA LEU A 58 24.88 8.61 -3.78
C LEU A 58 23.41 8.24 -3.55
N ALA A 59 22.82 8.74 -2.47
CA ALA A 59 21.39 8.54 -2.17
C ALA A 59 20.50 9.05 -3.31
N PHE A 60 20.83 10.22 -3.89
CA PHE A 60 20.11 10.78 -5.02
C PHE A 60 20.22 9.92 -6.29
N ILE A 61 21.42 9.42 -6.61
CA ILE A 61 21.64 8.51 -7.75
C ILE A 61 20.80 7.23 -7.57
N VAL A 62 20.84 6.61 -6.39
CA VAL A 62 20.04 5.41 -6.10
C VAL A 62 18.55 5.72 -6.23
N LEU A 63 18.08 6.87 -5.74
CA LEU A 63 16.69 7.27 -5.83
C LEU A 63 16.22 7.41 -7.29
N ILE A 64 17.04 7.99 -8.17
CA ILE A 64 16.75 8.05 -9.61
C ILE A 64 16.65 6.65 -10.21
N VAL A 65 17.61 5.77 -9.92
CA VAL A 65 17.62 4.39 -10.42
C VAL A 65 16.38 3.63 -9.97
N VAL A 66 16.00 3.77 -8.69
CA VAL A 66 14.77 3.18 -8.14
C VAL A 66 13.53 3.75 -8.82
N GLY A 67 13.49 5.06 -9.06
CA GLY A 67 12.39 5.73 -9.75
C GLY A 67 12.19 5.20 -11.17
N ILE A 68 13.26 5.12 -11.96
CA ILE A 68 13.24 4.59 -13.32
C ILE A 68 12.80 3.12 -13.31
N PHE A 69 13.42 2.30 -12.45
CA PHE A 69 13.08 0.88 -12.34
C PHE A 69 11.61 0.66 -11.94
N SER A 70 11.12 1.45 -10.99
CA SER A 70 9.72 1.41 -10.54
C SER A 70 8.77 1.79 -11.68
N ALA A 71 9.09 2.83 -12.45
CA ALA A 71 8.29 3.24 -13.60
C ALA A 71 8.19 2.15 -14.67
N VAL A 72 9.29 1.46 -14.96
CA VAL A 72 9.32 0.36 -15.95
C VAL A 72 8.57 -0.87 -15.44
N MET A 73 8.65 -1.18 -14.14
CA MET A 73 7.98 -2.34 -13.56
C MET A 73 6.52 -2.10 -13.19
N LEU A 74 6.10 -0.84 -13.05
CA LEU A 74 4.73 -0.44 -12.71
C LEU A 74 3.66 -1.15 -13.57
N PRO A 75 3.73 -1.21 -14.92
CA PRO A 75 2.72 -1.90 -15.71
C PRO A 75 2.64 -3.41 -15.42
N LYS A 76 3.78 -4.06 -15.17
CA LYS A 76 3.82 -5.50 -14.84
C LYS A 76 3.19 -5.77 -13.47
N VAL A 77 3.52 -4.94 -12.49
CA VAL A 77 2.95 -5.03 -11.13
C VAL A 77 1.45 -4.78 -11.18
N LEU A 78 1.00 -3.75 -11.91
CA LEU A 78 -0.43 -3.47 -12.10
C LEU A 78 -1.17 -4.64 -12.75
N GLY A 79 -0.59 -5.27 -13.77
CA GLY A 79 -1.18 -6.45 -14.43
C GLY A 79 -1.43 -7.61 -13.47
N LEU A 80 -0.47 -7.90 -12.59
CA LEU A 80 -0.61 -8.95 -11.58
C LEU A 80 -1.61 -8.59 -10.50
N TYR A 81 -1.63 -7.34 -10.04
CA TYR A 81 -2.68 -6.87 -9.13
C TYR A 81 -4.07 -7.03 -9.75
N MET A 82 -4.23 -6.71 -11.04
CA MET A 82 -5.50 -6.88 -11.74
C MET A 82 -5.89 -8.37 -11.83
N GLN A 83 -4.93 -9.26 -12.11
CA GLN A 83 -5.18 -10.70 -12.13
C GLN A 83 -5.61 -11.22 -10.74
N GLU A 84 -4.94 -10.80 -9.65
CA GLU A 84 -5.35 -11.18 -8.29
C GLU A 84 -6.76 -10.73 -7.95
N ILE A 85 -7.15 -9.52 -8.39
CA ILE A 85 -8.50 -9.02 -8.17
C ILE A 85 -9.50 -9.84 -9.00
N VAL A 86 -9.17 -10.22 -10.24
CA VAL A 86 -10.05 -11.07 -11.07
C VAL A 86 -10.22 -12.47 -10.48
N GLU A 87 -9.14 -13.12 -10.05
CA GLU A 87 -9.20 -14.40 -9.33
C GLU A 87 -10.04 -14.27 -8.07
N ALA A 88 -9.83 -13.20 -7.29
CA ALA A 88 -10.65 -12.92 -6.12
C ALA A 88 -12.14 -12.72 -6.50
N VAL A 89 -12.48 -12.03 -7.60
CA VAL A 89 -13.87 -11.88 -8.06
C VAL A 89 -14.49 -13.24 -8.40
N GLN A 90 -13.74 -14.16 -8.99
CA GLN A 90 -14.21 -15.49 -9.40
C GLN A 90 -14.38 -16.44 -8.21
N GLU A 91 -13.45 -16.45 -7.27
CA GLU A 91 -13.47 -17.32 -6.09
C GLU A 91 -14.44 -16.84 -5.00
N THR A 92 -14.84 -15.57 -5.05
CA THR A 92 -15.65 -14.97 -3.99
C THR A 92 -17.12 -15.36 -4.12
N ASP A 93 -17.54 -16.31 -3.28
CA ASP A 93 -18.96 -16.56 -3.03
C ASP A 93 -19.58 -15.39 -2.27
N VAL A 94 -20.46 -14.65 -2.95
CA VAL A 94 -21.15 -13.45 -2.42
C VAL A 94 -22.10 -13.79 -1.28
N SER A 95 -22.59 -15.03 -1.22
CA SER A 95 -23.60 -15.44 -0.25
C SER A 95 -23.04 -15.73 1.14
N ALA A 96 -21.74 -16.01 1.23
CA ALA A 96 -21.10 -16.35 2.50
C ALA A 96 -20.87 -15.11 3.39
N PRO A 97 -21.13 -15.20 4.71
CA PRO A 97 -21.06 -14.08 5.65
C PRO A 97 -19.65 -13.48 5.74
N LEU A 98 -19.60 -12.16 5.95
CA LEU A 98 -18.35 -11.39 6.11
C LEU A 98 -17.59 -11.84 7.35
N ARG A 99 -16.37 -12.36 7.16
CA ARG A 99 -15.45 -12.65 8.25
C ARG A 99 -14.57 -11.43 8.53
N ILE A 100 -14.59 -10.94 9.76
CA ILE A 100 -13.77 -9.80 10.23
C ILE A 100 -12.26 -10.06 10.03
N ARG A 101 -11.83 -11.32 10.14
CA ARG A 101 -10.41 -11.68 9.94
C ARG A 101 -9.91 -11.39 8.52
N ASP A 102 -10.80 -11.43 7.54
CA ASP A 102 -10.45 -11.31 6.12
C ASP A 102 -10.80 -9.91 5.58
N PHE A 103 -11.13 -8.94 6.44
CA PHE A 103 -11.65 -7.61 6.08
C PHE A 103 -10.71 -6.78 5.20
N LEU A 104 -9.40 -7.06 5.26
CA LEU A 104 -8.36 -6.44 4.44
C LEU A 104 -8.09 -7.20 3.12
N SER A 105 -8.83 -8.29 2.84
CA SER A 105 -8.65 -9.06 1.60
C SER A 105 -9.47 -8.46 0.44
N TRP A 106 -8.95 -8.61 -0.77
CA TRP A 106 -9.66 -8.22 -2.00
C TRP A 106 -11.03 -8.88 -2.12
N ALA A 107 -11.16 -10.15 -1.71
CA ALA A 107 -12.42 -10.88 -1.72
C ALA A 107 -13.51 -10.17 -0.90
N ASN A 108 -13.19 -9.73 0.32
CA ASN A 108 -14.16 -9.01 1.15
C ASN A 108 -14.48 -7.61 0.63
N VAL A 109 -13.50 -6.92 0.03
CA VAL A 109 -13.74 -5.64 -0.64
C VAL A 109 -14.76 -5.80 -1.77
N ILE A 110 -14.62 -6.84 -2.59
CA ILE A 110 -15.58 -7.17 -3.66
C ILE A 110 -16.95 -7.55 -3.07
N LYS A 111 -17.00 -8.33 -1.99
CA LYS A 111 -18.26 -8.66 -1.29
C LYS A 111 -19.00 -7.42 -0.79
N LEU A 112 -18.28 -6.53 -0.12
CA LEU A 112 -18.84 -5.28 0.37
C LEU A 112 -19.37 -4.42 -0.80
N GLU A 113 -18.61 -4.35 -1.90
CA GLU A 113 -19.05 -3.62 -3.09
C GLU A 113 -20.35 -4.18 -3.65
N ARG A 114 -20.49 -5.51 -3.74
CA ARG A 114 -21.72 -6.16 -4.21
C ARG A 114 -22.91 -5.97 -3.26
N MET A 115 -22.69 -5.98 -1.95
CA MET A 115 -23.78 -5.85 -0.96
C MET A 115 -24.23 -4.41 -0.71
N TYR A 116 -23.28 -3.46 -0.63
CA TYR A 116 -23.54 -2.09 -0.19
C TYR A 116 -23.31 -1.04 -1.27
N GLY A 117 -22.79 -1.44 -2.42
CA GLY A 117 -22.41 -0.56 -3.52
C GLY A 117 -21.01 0.05 -3.35
N PHE A 118 -20.49 0.56 -4.46
CA PHE A 118 -19.13 1.10 -4.57
C PHE A 118 -18.86 2.25 -3.58
N ASN A 119 -19.76 3.24 -3.51
CA ASN A 119 -19.55 4.44 -2.67
C ASN A 119 -19.42 4.11 -1.18
N LYS A 120 -20.28 3.21 -0.67
CA LYS A 120 -20.25 2.80 0.74
C LYS A 120 -19.00 1.99 1.06
N THR A 121 -18.62 1.10 0.16
CA THR A 121 -17.40 0.27 0.31
C THR A 121 -16.14 1.11 0.33
N MET A 122 -16.03 2.06 -0.62
CA MET A 122 -14.93 3.00 -0.68
C MET A 122 -14.82 3.83 0.60
N LEU A 123 -15.95 4.30 1.13
CA LEU A 123 -15.98 5.06 2.38
C LEU A 123 -15.53 4.22 3.58
N ILE A 124 -16.04 2.99 3.72
CA ILE A 124 -15.64 2.07 4.79
C ILE A 124 -14.13 1.79 4.72
N TYR A 125 -13.62 1.48 3.53
CA TYR A 125 -12.21 1.14 3.36
C TYR A 125 -11.29 2.35 3.57
N SER A 126 -11.71 3.53 3.12
CA SER A 126 -11.00 4.79 3.35
C SER A 126 -10.92 5.13 4.83
N LEU A 127 -12.04 4.99 5.57
CA LEU A 127 -12.07 5.20 7.01
C LEU A 127 -11.20 4.18 7.76
N LEU A 128 -11.25 2.91 7.37
CA LEU A 128 -10.44 1.87 8.00
C LEU A 128 -8.94 2.13 7.79
N THR A 129 -8.55 2.45 6.55
CA THR A 129 -7.15 2.71 6.20
C THR A 129 -6.66 3.99 6.85
N THR A 130 -7.41 5.08 6.72
CA THR A 130 -7.04 6.39 7.29
C THR A 130 -7.05 6.34 8.82
N GLY A 131 -8.03 5.68 9.43
CA GLY A 131 -8.12 5.49 10.88
C GLY A 131 -6.99 4.63 11.44
N GLY A 132 -6.65 3.53 10.75
CA GLY A 132 -5.49 2.71 11.10
C GLY A 132 -4.18 3.49 11.00
N LEU A 133 -4.02 4.28 9.92
CA LEU A 133 -2.84 5.12 9.73
C LEU A 133 -2.77 6.23 10.80
N ALA A 134 -3.90 6.86 11.14
CA ALA A 134 -4.00 7.84 12.23
C ALA A 134 -3.61 7.23 13.58
N ALA A 135 -4.05 6.01 13.89
CA ALA A 135 -3.69 5.32 15.12
C ALA A 135 -2.18 5.07 15.21
N ILE A 136 -1.56 4.61 14.12
CA ILE A 136 -0.09 4.45 14.04
C ILE A 136 0.62 5.78 14.25
N MET A 137 0.17 6.84 13.58
CA MET A 137 0.75 8.17 13.70
C MET A 137 0.60 8.75 15.11
N LEU A 138 -0.52 8.47 15.79
CA LEU A 138 -0.75 8.87 17.17
C LEU A 138 0.25 8.19 18.10
N VAL A 139 0.50 6.88 17.93
CA VAL A 139 1.54 6.18 18.71
C VAL A 139 2.91 6.81 18.47
N PHE A 140 3.27 7.10 17.22
CA PHE A 140 4.54 7.77 16.93
C PHE A 140 4.62 9.20 17.48
N ASN A 141 3.49 9.90 17.56
CA ASN A 141 3.45 11.21 18.20
C ASN A 141 3.65 11.12 19.72
N ILE A 142 3.00 10.18 20.39
CA ILE A 142 3.15 9.92 21.83
C ILE A 142 4.60 9.52 22.16
N LEU A 143 5.25 8.74 21.29
CA LEU A 143 6.65 8.35 21.43
C LEU A 143 7.64 9.48 21.11
N GLY A 144 7.16 10.69 20.75
CA GLY A 144 8.01 11.83 20.40
C GLY A 144 8.74 11.69 19.06
N ILE A 145 8.38 10.69 18.24
CA ILE A 145 9.01 10.44 16.95
C ILE A 145 8.53 11.47 15.93
N VAL A 146 7.22 11.77 15.88
CA VAL A 146 6.66 12.77 14.96
C VAL A 146 5.95 13.89 15.71
N THR A 147 5.98 15.12 15.18
CA THR A 147 5.19 16.22 15.72
C THR A 147 3.71 16.05 15.38
N PRO A 148 2.78 16.69 16.10
CA PRO A 148 1.35 16.59 15.80
C PRO A 148 1.02 17.03 14.36
N VAL A 149 1.70 18.07 13.88
CA VAL A 149 1.56 18.58 12.50
C VAL A 149 2.00 17.53 11.48
N MET A 150 3.14 16.86 11.71
CA MET A 150 3.63 15.79 10.82
C MET A 150 2.71 14.58 10.84
N ALA A 151 2.22 14.17 12.02
CA ALA A 151 1.26 13.08 12.15
C ALA A 151 0.00 13.33 11.31
N VAL A 152 -0.62 14.51 11.45
CA VAL A 152 -1.79 14.92 10.67
C VAL A 152 -1.47 14.94 9.17
N GLY A 153 -0.35 15.54 8.78
CA GLY A 153 0.08 15.63 7.38
C GLY A 153 0.23 14.25 6.72
N TYR A 154 0.91 13.31 7.40
CA TYR A 154 1.08 11.94 6.89
C TYR A 154 -0.23 11.17 6.82
N THR A 155 -1.13 11.36 7.78
CA THR A 155 -2.47 10.77 7.74
C THR A 155 -3.29 11.25 6.55
N ILE A 156 -3.29 12.56 6.27
CA ILE A 156 -4.01 13.13 5.13
C ILE A 156 -3.43 12.60 3.81
N LEU A 157 -2.11 12.64 3.63
CA LEU A 157 -1.46 12.16 2.41
C LEU A 157 -1.71 10.66 2.18
N GLY A 158 -1.61 9.85 3.24
CA GLY A 158 -1.92 8.42 3.19
C GLY A 158 -3.38 8.14 2.82
N GLY A 159 -4.31 8.91 3.38
CA GLY A 159 -5.74 8.82 3.07
C GLY A 159 -6.04 9.15 1.60
N ILE A 160 -5.49 10.24 1.07
CA ILE A 160 -5.61 10.61 -0.35
C ILE A 160 -5.07 9.49 -1.25
N GLY A 161 -3.88 8.96 -0.92
CA GLY A 161 -3.29 7.85 -1.67
C GLY A 161 -4.18 6.61 -1.69
N SER A 162 -4.75 6.23 -0.54
CA SER A 162 -5.68 5.10 -0.44
C SER A 162 -6.95 5.30 -1.26
N ILE A 163 -7.51 6.52 -1.26
CA ILE A 163 -8.69 6.88 -2.05
C ILE A 163 -8.42 6.72 -3.55
N ILE A 164 -7.29 7.25 -4.03
CA ILE A 164 -6.89 7.18 -5.43
C ILE A 164 -6.69 5.72 -5.84
N GLN A 165 -5.96 4.95 -5.03
CA GLN A 165 -5.71 3.54 -5.29
C GLN A 165 -7.02 2.74 -5.38
N PHE A 166 -7.92 2.93 -4.42
CA PHE A 166 -9.22 2.27 -4.38
C PHE A 166 -10.06 2.64 -5.61
N HIS A 167 -10.14 3.92 -5.94
CA HIS A 167 -10.96 4.41 -7.05
C HIS A 167 -10.47 3.93 -8.41
N TYR A 168 -9.16 3.97 -8.65
CA TYR A 168 -8.62 3.63 -9.96
C TYR A 168 -8.55 2.12 -10.18
N GLN A 169 -8.15 1.35 -9.16
CA GLN A 169 -7.88 -0.08 -9.32
C GLN A 169 -9.15 -0.92 -9.23
N ILE A 170 -9.97 -0.72 -8.19
CA ILE A 170 -11.11 -1.59 -7.93
C ILE A 170 -12.25 -1.28 -8.88
N ARG A 171 -12.59 0.01 -9.04
CA ARG A 171 -13.71 0.42 -9.91
C ARG A 171 -13.53 -0.07 -11.34
N LYS A 172 -12.29 -0.03 -11.86
CA LYS A 172 -11.98 -0.47 -13.21
C LYS A 172 -12.18 -1.98 -13.35
N VAL A 173 -11.63 -2.78 -12.43
CA VAL A 173 -11.70 -4.25 -12.49
C VAL A 173 -13.10 -4.76 -12.25
N VAL A 174 -13.79 -4.25 -11.23
CA VAL A 174 -15.12 -4.71 -10.90
C VAL A 174 -16.08 -4.36 -12.02
N LYS A 175 -16.09 -3.12 -12.52
CA LYS A 175 -16.96 -2.73 -13.65
C LYS A 175 -16.69 -3.54 -14.93
N GLN A 176 -15.45 -3.91 -15.21
CA GLN A 176 -15.10 -4.71 -16.40
C GLN A 176 -15.48 -6.19 -16.28
N ASN A 177 -15.56 -6.74 -15.07
CA ASN A 177 -15.85 -8.17 -14.84
C ASN A 177 -17.25 -8.43 -14.27
N THR A 178 -18.08 -7.40 -14.04
CA THR A 178 -19.48 -7.54 -13.61
C THR A 178 -20.50 -7.14 -14.66
N LEU A 179 -20.09 -6.50 -15.76
CA LEU A 179 -20.98 -6.34 -16.92
C LEU A 179 -21.13 -7.71 -17.60
N PRO A 180 -22.38 -8.12 -17.93
CA PRO A 180 -22.57 -9.29 -18.76
C PRO A 180 -21.77 -9.10 -20.05
N LYS A 181 -21.03 -10.14 -20.46
CA LYS A 181 -20.56 -10.23 -21.84
C LYS A 181 -21.80 -10.49 -22.69
N ASP A 182 -22.44 -9.42 -23.13
CA ASP A 182 -23.41 -9.46 -24.23
C ASP A 182 -22.66 -9.70 -25.55
#